data_AF-A0A7Y3LRI8-F1
#
_entry.id   AF-A0A7Y3LRI8-F1
#
_cell.length_a   1.000
_cell.length_b   1.000
_cell.length_c   1.000
_cell.angle_alpha   90.00
_cell.angle_beta   90.00
_cell.angle_gamma   90.00
#
_symmetry.space_group_name_H-M   'P 1'
#
loop_
_entity.id
_entity.type
_entity.pdbx_description
1 polymer ?
#
loop_
_entity_poly.entity_id
_entity_poly.type
_entity_poly.pdbx_seq_one_letter_code
_entity_poly.pdbx_strand_id
1 'polypeptide(L)'
;MREENPQLAGDFWVYPSVAEASDGSVRVNVAIAVEEPFDLQDTDVAVELVADGQSLSIVEGPAPGPLPAIQLTGANAYALYRFDNPDGLVPSTATVTVRGGSATFDVSQGIG
;
A
#
# COMPACT_ATOMS: atom_id res chain seq x y z
N MET A 1 20.57 -2.65 -2.07
CA MET A 1 19.11 -2.62 -1.88
C MET A 1 18.84 -3.08 -0.46
N ARG A 2 18.21 -2.26 0.39
CA ARG A 2 17.58 -2.81 1.59
C ARG A 2 16.30 -3.46 1.09
N GLU A 3 16.23 -4.79 1.18
CA GLU A 3 14.97 -5.50 1.04
C GLU A 3 14.13 -5.08 2.24
N GLU A 4 13.14 -4.22 2.01
CA GLU A 4 12.11 -4.03 3.01
C GLU A 4 11.34 -5.35 3.11
N ASN A 5 11.38 -5.94 4.29
CA ASN A 5 10.62 -7.17 4.55
C ASN A 5 9.18 -6.80 4.86
N PRO A 6 8.21 -7.71 4.62
CA PRO A 6 6.87 -7.56 5.15
C PRO A 6 6.90 -7.23 6.65
N GLN A 7 5.97 -6.39 7.10
CA GLN A 7 5.85 -5.99 8.52
C GLN A 7 4.41 -6.19 9.01
N LEU A 8 4.22 -6.29 10.33
CA LEU A 8 2.89 -6.40 10.93
C LEU A 8 2.22 -5.04 11.05
N ALA A 9 1.02 -4.90 10.46
CA ALA A 9 0.07 -3.83 10.73
C ALA A 9 -1.11 -4.42 11.54
N GLY A 10 -0.96 -4.42 12.87
CA GLY A 10 -1.86 -5.19 13.75
C GLY A 10 -1.60 -6.68 13.61
N ASP A 11 -2.63 -7.46 13.26
CA ASP A 11 -2.54 -8.91 13.08
C ASP A 11 -2.21 -9.33 11.63
N PHE A 12 -2.05 -8.37 10.72
CA PHE A 12 -1.84 -8.62 9.30
C PHE A 12 -0.40 -8.35 8.88
N TRP A 13 0.23 -9.30 8.18
CA TRP A 13 1.48 -9.03 7.48
C TRP A 13 1.19 -8.25 6.21
N VAL A 14 1.81 -7.08 6.07
CA VAL A 14 1.63 -6.19 4.93
C VAL A 14 2.95 -5.86 4.27
N TYR A 15 2.88 -5.60 2.97
CA TYR A 15 3.99 -5.10 2.19
C TYR A 15 3.50 -4.12 1.11
N PRO A 16 3.80 -2.82 1.22
CA PRO A 16 3.55 -1.88 0.15
C PRO A 16 4.65 -1.97 -0.92
N SER A 17 4.25 -1.87 -2.18
CA SER A 17 5.13 -1.70 -3.33
C SER A 17 4.72 -0.42 -4.06
N VAL A 18 5.68 0.45 -4.33
CA VAL A 18 5.46 1.69 -5.07
C VAL A 18 5.78 1.41 -6.53
N ALA A 19 4.78 1.53 -7.40
CA ALA A 19 4.94 1.35 -8.83
C ALA A 19 4.76 2.71 -9.51
N GLU A 20 5.75 3.10 -10.32
CA GLU A 20 5.72 4.21 -11.27
C GLU A 20 5.37 5.60 -10.69
N ALA A 21 6.35 6.52 -10.73
CA ALA A 21 6.16 7.96 -10.49
C ALA A 21 6.23 8.73 -11.82
N SER A 22 5.43 8.33 -12.81
CA SER A 22 5.32 9.03 -14.09
C SER A 22 3.98 9.77 -14.18
N ASP A 23 3.92 10.81 -15.01
CA ASP A 23 2.71 11.60 -15.28
C ASP A 23 2.06 12.27 -14.06
N GLY A 24 2.86 12.63 -13.06
CA GLY A 24 2.40 13.39 -11.89
C GLY A 24 1.53 12.57 -10.93
N SER A 25 1.66 11.25 -10.92
CA SER A 25 0.96 10.36 -9.99
C SER A 25 1.87 9.27 -9.46
N VAL A 26 1.50 8.66 -8.35
CA VAL A 26 2.20 7.51 -7.77
C VAL A 26 1.22 6.39 -7.51
N ARG A 27 1.54 5.15 -7.93
CA ARG A 27 0.73 3.98 -7.60
C ARG A 27 1.34 3.21 -6.45
N VAL A 28 0.51 2.76 -5.53
CA VAL A 28 0.92 1.91 -4.42
C VAL A 28 0.06 0.66 -4.42
N ASN A 29 0.70 -0.51 -4.50
CA ASN A 29 0.03 -1.79 -4.33
C ASN A 29 0.43 -2.35 -2.97
N VAL A 30 -0.54 -2.60 -2.11
CA VAL A 30 -0.34 -3.24 -0.80
C VAL A 30 -0.73 -4.70 -0.91
N ALA A 31 0.23 -5.59 -0.69
CA ALA A 31 -0.04 -7.01 -0.47
C ALA A 31 -0.29 -7.25 1.02
N ILE A 32 -1.34 -8.00 1.35
CA ILE A 32 -1.76 -8.28 2.71
C ILE A 32 -2.00 -9.77 2.87
N ALA A 33 -1.26 -10.42 3.75
CA ALA A 33 -1.50 -11.83 4.07
C ALA A 33 -2.82 -11.97 4.82
N VAL A 34 -3.70 -12.86 4.34
CA VAL A 34 -5.01 -13.14 4.93
C VAL A 34 -5.20 -14.65 5.06
N GLU A 35 -6.03 -15.09 6.01
CA GLU A 35 -6.35 -16.51 6.17
C GLU A 35 -7.32 -16.98 5.07
N GLU A 36 -8.32 -16.17 4.76
CA GLU A 36 -9.33 -16.47 3.76
C GLU A 36 -9.42 -15.36 2.69
N PRO A 37 -9.69 -15.69 1.41
CA PRO A 37 -10.02 -14.71 0.40
C PRO A 37 -11.21 -13.85 0.83
N PHE A 38 -11.19 -12.57 0.48
CA PHE A 38 -12.30 -11.63 0.76
C PHE A 38 -12.54 -11.32 2.24
N ASP A 39 -11.64 -11.72 3.16
CA ASP A 39 -11.71 -11.37 4.58
C ASP A 39 -11.60 -9.86 4.83
N LEU A 40 -10.87 -9.14 3.97
CA LEU A 40 -10.72 -7.69 4.07
C LEU A 40 -11.65 -6.96 3.09
N GLN A 41 -12.26 -5.88 3.57
CA GLN A 41 -12.99 -4.90 2.76
C GLN A 41 -12.07 -3.73 2.37
N ASP A 42 -12.47 -2.94 1.38
CA ASP A 42 -11.81 -1.68 1.02
C ASP A 42 -11.64 -0.76 2.23
N THR A 43 -12.65 -0.68 3.09
CA THR A 43 -12.64 0.16 4.29
C THR A 43 -11.73 -0.35 5.41
N ASP A 44 -11.27 -1.60 5.34
CA ASP A 44 -10.37 -2.17 6.36
C ASP A 44 -8.93 -1.67 6.21
N VAL A 45 -8.57 -1.13 5.03
CA VAL A 45 -7.20 -0.76 4.69
C VAL A 45 -7.12 0.71 4.37
N ALA A 46 -6.08 1.37 4.86
CA ALA A 46 -5.72 2.73 4.47
C ALA A 46 -4.23 2.83 4.20
N VAL A 47 -3.84 3.74 3.31
CA VAL A 47 -2.44 4.03 3.02
C VAL A 47 -2.21 5.53 3.06
N GLU A 48 -1.22 5.94 3.83
CA GLU A 48 -0.64 7.27 3.74
C GLU A 48 0.70 7.17 3.01
N LEU A 49 0.92 8.05 2.03
CA LEU A 49 2.16 8.14 1.27
C LEU A 49 2.77 9.53 1.46
N VAL A 50 4.05 9.56 1.85
CA VAL A 50 4.81 10.79 2.04
C VAL A 50 5.93 10.87 0.99
N ALA A 51 6.10 12.03 0.37
CA ALA A 51 7.16 12.36 -0.56
C ALA A 51 7.80 13.70 -0.16
N ASP A 52 9.13 13.72 0.02
CA ASP A 52 9.88 14.89 0.51
C ASP A 52 9.27 15.58 1.76
N GLY A 53 8.73 14.78 2.68
CA GLY A 53 8.07 15.27 3.89
C GLY A 53 6.63 15.78 3.71
N GLN A 54 6.07 15.73 2.49
CA GLN A 54 4.68 16.07 2.20
C GLN A 54 3.82 14.80 2.04
N SER A 55 2.69 14.72 2.75
CA SER A 55 1.69 13.67 2.52
C SER A 55 0.97 13.92 1.19
N LEU A 56 0.99 12.92 0.32
CA LEU A 56 0.32 12.95 -0.98
C LEU A 56 -1.18 12.63 -0.82
N SER A 57 -2.00 13.24 -1.67
CA SER A 57 -3.46 13.03 -1.64
C SER A 57 -3.86 11.80 -2.43
N ILE A 58 -4.76 10.97 -1.89
CA ILE A 58 -5.34 9.85 -2.62
C ILE A 58 -6.29 10.37 -3.70
N VAL A 59 -6.07 9.95 -4.94
CA VAL A 59 -6.94 10.22 -6.09
C VAL A 59 -7.84 9.02 -6.38
N GLU A 60 -7.32 7.82 -6.16
CA GLU A 60 -8.03 6.56 -6.38
C GLU A 60 -7.64 5.56 -5.29
N GLY A 61 -8.62 4.84 -4.75
CA GLY A 61 -8.42 3.76 -3.79
C GLY A 61 -9.04 2.45 -4.31
N PRO A 62 -9.03 1.40 -3.48
CA PRO A 62 -9.67 0.13 -3.82
C PRO A 62 -11.16 0.33 -4.16
N ALA A 63 -11.67 -0.50 -5.07
CA ALA A 63 -13.10 -0.51 -5.38
C ALA A 63 -13.92 -0.89 -4.13
N PRO A 64 -15.11 -0.30 -3.91
CA PRO A 64 -15.93 -0.62 -2.74
C PRO A 64 -16.28 -2.11 -2.63
N GLY A 65 -16.17 -2.66 -1.42
CA GLY A 65 -16.46 -4.06 -1.12
C GLY A 65 -15.21 -4.89 -0.82
N PRO A 66 -15.29 -6.22 -0.98
CA PRO A 66 -14.18 -7.10 -0.62
C PRO A 66 -12.95 -6.86 -1.48
N LEU A 67 -11.78 -6.81 -0.86
CA LEU A 67 -10.52 -6.68 -1.58
C LEU A 67 -10.28 -7.89 -2.49
N PRO A 68 -9.74 -7.67 -3.70
CA PRO A 68 -9.33 -8.77 -4.56
C PRO A 68 -8.25 -9.60 -3.86
N ALA A 69 -8.34 -10.92 -3.99
CA ALA A 69 -7.38 -11.84 -3.39
C ALA A 69 -6.86 -12.85 -4.40
N ILE A 70 -5.57 -13.20 -4.29
CA ILE A 70 -4.95 -14.31 -5.00
C ILE A 70 -4.74 -15.43 -3.98
N GLN A 71 -5.32 -16.60 -4.27
CA GLN A 71 -5.18 -17.80 -3.45
C GLN A 71 -4.32 -18.82 -4.21
N LEU A 72 -3.12 -19.08 -3.67
CA LEU A 72 -2.24 -20.16 -4.11
C LEU A 72 -2.10 -21.16 -2.95
N THR A 73 -0.92 -21.25 -2.33
CA THR A 73 -0.71 -22.02 -1.10
C THR A 73 -1.14 -21.23 0.15
N GLY A 74 -1.19 -19.90 0.07
CA GLY A 74 -1.79 -18.98 1.03
C GLY A 74 -2.67 -17.96 0.30
N ALA A 75 -3.43 -17.16 1.05
CA ALA A 75 -4.25 -16.10 0.49
C ALA A 75 -3.60 -14.72 0.73
N ASN A 76 -3.53 -13.90 -0.32
CA ASN A 76 -3.11 -12.51 -0.22
C ASN A 76 -4.19 -11.62 -0.78
N ALA A 77 -4.67 -10.68 0.01
CA ALA A 77 -5.51 -9.58 -0.46
C ALA A 77 -4.63 -8.45 -1.01
N TYR A 78 -5.19 -7.68 -1.95
CA TYR A 78 -4.50 -6.54 -2.57
C TYR A 78 -5.33 -5.26 -2.45
N ALA A 79 -4.71 -4.20 -1.96
CA ALA A 79 -5.26 -2.86 -2.00
C ALA A 79 -4.43 -1.99 -2.95
N LEU A 80 -5.09 -1.38 -3.94
CA LEU A 80 -4.47 -0.59 -4.98
C LEU A 80 -4.83 0.88 -4.76
N TYR A 81 -3.83 1.74 -4.69
CA TYR A 81 -3.99 3.17 -4.50
C TYR A 81 -3.27 3.95 -5.59
N ARG A 82 -3.84 5.10 -5.96
CA ARG A 82 -3.17 6.14 -6.72
C ARG A 82 -3.18 7.44 -5.93
N PHE A 83 -2.01 8.05 -5.85
CA PHE A 83 -1.79 9.34 -5.21
C PHE A 83 -1.50 10.42 -6.26
N ASP A 84 -1.96 11.63 -6.00
CA ASP A 84 -1.61 12.82 -6.75
C ASP A 84 -0.17 13.22 -6.41
N ASN A 85 0.64 13.49 -7.41
CA ASN A 85 2.03 13.91 -7.25
C ASN A 85 2.46 14.87 -8.39
N PRO A 86 1.76 16.01 -8.56
CA PRO A 86 1.96 16.91 -9.70
C PRO A 86 3.37 17.48 -9.78
N ASP A 87 4.05 17.58 -8.63
CA ASP A 87 5.40 18.10 -8.50
C ASP A 87 6.48 17.03 -8.75
N GLY A 88 6.09 15.78 -9.01
CA GLY A 88 7.02 14.68 -9.29
C GLY A 88 7.96 14.36 -8.12
N LEU A 89 7.47 14.52 -6.88
CA LEU A 89 8.25 14.26 -5.67
C LEU A 89 8.55 12.76 -5.55
N VAL A 90 9.73 12.43 -5.03
CA VAL A 90 10.12 11.03 -4.78
C VAL A 90 9.46 10.55 -3.49
N PRO A 91 8.59 9.51 -3.53
CA PRO A 91 8.04 8.92 -2.32
C PRO A 91 9.14 8.42 -1.39
N SER A 92 9.05 8.74 -0.11
CA SER A 92 10.02 8.34 0.90
C SER A 92 9.43 7.37 1.92
N THR A 93 8.14 7.50 2.23
CA THR A 93 7.53 6.72 3.31
C THR A 93 6.11 6.31 2.95
N ALA A 94 5.77 5.05 3.19
CA ALA A 94 4.41 4.55 3.11
C ALA A 94 3.99 4.00 4.48
N THR A 95 2.87 4.47 5.01
CA THR A 95 2.25 3.92 6.21
C THR A 95 1.00 3.18 5.79
N VAL A 96 0.96 1.88 6.07
CA VAL A 96 -0.19 1.00 5.81
C VAL A 96 -0.91 0.75 7.12
N THR A 97 -2.22 1.01 7.15
CA THR A 97 -3.09 0.72 8.29
C THR A 97 -4.10 -0.35 7.90
N VAL A 98 -4.24 -1.40 8.71
CA VAL A 98 -5.24 -2.47 8.54
C VAL A 98 -6.01 -2.63 9.85
N ARG A 99 -7.34 -2.40 9.85
CA ARG A 99 -8.23 -2.49 11.02
C ARG A 99 -7.68 -1.77 12.28
N GLY A 100 -7.01 -0.64 12.07
CA GLY A 100 -6.42 0.21 13.12
C GLY A 100 -4.97 -0.13 13.52
N GLY A 101 -4.44 -1.29 13.12
CA GLY A 101 -3.00 -1.60 13.26
C GLY A 101 -2.20 -0.97 12.11
N SER A 102 -0.97 -0.50 12.36
CA SER A 102 -0.19 0.25 11.36
C SER A 102 1.25 -0.22 11.25
N ALA A 103 1.80 -0.18 10.04
CA ALA A 103 3.21 -0.41 9.73
C ALA A 103 3.74 0.65 8.76
N THR A 104 4.99 1.07 8.96
CA THR A 104 5.63 2.14 8.17
C THR A 104 6.86 1.60 7.44
N PHE A 105 7.00 1.98 6.18
CA PHE A 105 7.95 1.47 5.21
C PHE A 105 8.73 2.62 4.56
N ASP A 106 10.05 2.48 4.43
CA ASP A 106 10.93 3.34 3.64
C ASP A 106 10.89 2.92 2.17
N VAL A 107 10.04 3.62 1.41
CA VAL A 107 9.83 3.35 -0.02
C VAL A 107 10.72 4.18 -0.94
N SER A 108 11.71 4.90 -0.39
CA SER A 108 12.60 5.79 -1.15
C SER A 108 13.43 5.09 -2.23
N GLN A 109 13.58 3.77 -2.11
CA GLN A 109 14.33 2.93 -3.06
C GLN A 109 13.41 2.03 -3.90
N GLY A 110 12.10 2.13 -3.72
CA GLY A 110 11.11 1.22 -4.29
C GLY A 110 10.64 1.58 -5.70
N ILE A 111 11.09 2.71 -6.26
CA ILE A 111 10.71 3.13 -7.61
C ILE A 111 11.50 2.29 -8.63
N GLY A 112 10.85 1.26 -9.18
CA GLY A 112 11.32 0.45 -10.30
C GLY A 112 10.61 0.80 -11.61
#